data_AF-A0A8S3G5V8-F1
#
_entry.id   AF-A0A8S3G5V8-F1
#
_cell.length_a   1.000
_cell.length_b   1.000
_cell.length_c   1.000
_cell.angle_alpha   90.00
_cell.angle_beta   90.00
_cell.angle_gamma   90.00
#
_symmetry.space_group_name_H-M   'P 1'
#
loop_
_entity.id
_entity.type
_entity.pdbx_description
1 polymer ?
#
loop_
_entity_poly.entity_id
_entity_poly.type
_entity_poly.pdbx_seq_one_letter_code
_entity_poly.pdbx_strand_id
1 'polypeptide(L)'
;MWRKASNSSNVTYIPVLFSWINSIFQNLQKTKNKYRYDNQIQEFALLIFILGGRNCYEFLRLNLPSALPHITNLELLIRNQEFKVIECEFRFNLLKEYSRSTNCNYIFVAEDATRSISCIDYDVQSNSFIGFSAPLVNGVPQSNFFRTEKFNVLKEWFDEADTSKFINLHMAKSLKSSAPPFILCAYGSNNKFEAID
;
A
#
# COMPACT_ATOMS: atom_id res chain seq x y z
N MET A 1 -23.22 -0.92 -0.68
CA MET A 1 -24.30 -1.25 0.28
C MET A 1 -24.10 -0.36 1.51
N TRP A 2 -24.76 0.80 1.53
CA TRP A 2 -24.63 1.79 2.60
C TRP A 2 -25.35 1.29 3.86
N ARG A 3 -24.62 1.03 4.95
CA ARG A 3 -25.23 0.71 6.24
C ARG A 3 -25.80 1.99 6.86
N LYS A 4 -27.10 1.97 7.18
CA LYS A 4 -27.72 2.90 8.13
C LYS A 4 -26.91 2.85 9.43
N ALA A 5 -26.36 3.98 9.85
CA ALA A 5 -25.81 4.16 11.18
C ALA A 5 -26.97 4.02 12.18
N SER A 6 -27.04 2.88 12.85
CA SER A 6 -27.92 2.67 14.00
C SER A 6 -27.35 3.44 15.18
N ASN A 7 -28.16 4.35 15.71
CA ASN A 7 -27.95 5.08 16.96
C ASN A 7 -27.40 4.16 18.06
N SER A 8 -26.17 4.41 18.49
CA SER A 8 -25.66 3.99 19.78
C SER A 8 -24.62 5.01 20.29
N SER A 9 -25.01 5.67 21.39
CA SER A 9 -24.17 6.32 22.41
C SER A 9 -23.08 7.31 21.96
N ASN A 10 -23.38 8.62 22.13
CA ASN A 10 -22.44 9.74 22.34
C ASN A 10 -20.99 9.47 21.94
N VAL A 11 -20.74 9.43 20.64
CA VAL A 11 -19.43 9.08 20.09
C VAL A 11 -18.52 10.31 20.11
N THR A 12 -17.31 10.11 20.60
CA THR A 12 -16.08 10.92 20.64
C THR A 12 -15.66 11.52 19.28
N TYR A 13 -16.53 12.25 18.59
CA TYR A 13 -16.20 12.99 17.36
C TYR A 13 -15.73 14.43 17.62
N ILE A 14 -16.11 15.00 18.77
CA ILE A 14 -15.73 16.34 19.22
C ILE A 14 -14.20 16.52 19.35
N PRO A 15 -13.41 15.54 19.84
CA PRO A 15 -11.97 15.71 20.01
C PRO A 15 -11.20 15.92 18.71
N VAL A 16 -11.55 15.21 17.63
CA VAL A 16 -10.79 15.28 16.36
C VAL A 16 -11.04 16.60 15.65
N LEU A 17 -12.31 17.02 15.56
CA LEU A 17 -12.66 18.32 14.97
C LEU A 17 -12.01 19.46 15.77
N PHE A 18 -12.02 19.36 17.10
CA PHE A 18 -11.40 20.36 17.97
C PHE A 18 -9.86 20.38 17.81
N SER A 19 -9.21 19.22 17.75
CA SER A 19 -7.77 19.13 17.47
C SER A 19 -7.41 19.70 16.10
N TRP A 20 -8.25 19.43 15.10
CA TRP A 20 -8.08 19.93 13.75
C TRP A 20 -8.22 21.45 13.67
N ILE A 21 -9.28 22.01 14.27
CA ILE A 21 -9.49 23.46 14.37
C ILE A 21 -8.34 24.14 15.13
N ASN A 22 -7.89 23.55 16.24
CA ASN A 22 -6.75 24.10 17.00
C ASN A 22 -5.45 24.05 16.19
N SER A 23 -5.19 22.98 15.45
CA SER A 23 -4.04 22.89 14.56
C SER A 23 -4.10 23.93 13.45
N ILE A 24 -5.27 24.20 12.89
CA ILE A 24 -5.47 25.29 11.92
C ILE A 24 -5.07 26.62 12.55
N PHE A 25 -5.65 26.97 13.71
CA PHE A 25 -5.33 28.24 14.37
C PHE A 25 -3.84 28.38 14.71
N GLN A 26 -3.21 27.32 15.22
CA GLN A 26 -1.78 27.32 15.52
C GLN A 26 -0.90 27.42 14.28
N ASN A 27 -1.30 26.81 13.16
CA ASN A 27 -0.54 26.86 11.92
C ASN A 27 -0.73 28.19 11.19
N LEU A 28 -1.91 28.81 11.24
CA LEU A 28 -2.14 30.15 10.68
C LEU A 28 -1.24 31.22 11.32
N GLN A 29 -0.84 31.03 12.57
CA GLN A 29 0.12 31.91 13.26
C GLN A 29 1.58 31.71 12.80
N LYS A 30 1.86 30.68 11.99
CA LYS A 30 3.20 30.28 11.56
C LYS A 30 3.39 30.54 10.07
N THR A 31 4.64 30.58 9.63
CA THR A 31 4.94 30.54 8.19
C THR A 31 4.65 29.15 7.61
N LYS A 32 4.30 29.08 6.32
CA LYS A 32 3.92 27.83 5.63
C LYS A 32 4.88 26.66 5.85
N ASN A 33 6.19 26.93 5.91
CA ASN A 33 7.23 25.91 6.10
C ASN A 33 7.30 25.35 7.52
N LYS A 34 6.60 25.96 8.49
CA LYS A 34 6.60 25.59 9.91
C LYS A 34 5.27 24.96 10.34
N TYR A 35 4.40 24.61 9.40
CA TYR A 35 3.17 23.88 9.73
C TYR A 35 3.52 22.53 10.35
N ARG A 36 2.78 22.18 11.41
CA ARG A 36 2.88 20.92 12.12
C ARG A 36 1.49 20.33 12.27
N TYR A 37 1.42 19.01 12.12
CA TYR A 37 0.18 18.26 12.14
C TYR A 37 0.36 17.10 13.09
N ASP A 38 -0.62 16.90 13.97
CA ASP A 38 -0.68 15.72 14.82
C ASP A 38 -0.95 14.45 13.98
N ASN A 39 -0.82 13.29 14.62
CA ASN A 39 -1.03 12.01 13.93
C ASN A 39 -2.49 11.85 13.46
N GLN A 40 -3.46 12.36 14.23
CA GLN A 40 -4.89 12.25 13.89
C GLN A 40 -5.23 12.99 12.58
N ILE A 41 -4.68 14.20 12.40
CA ILE A 41 -4.87 15.00 11.19
C ILE A 41 -4.11 14.36 10.02
N GLN A 42 -2.93 13.78 10.27
CA GLN A 42 -2.20 13.04 9.24
C GLN A 42 -2.97 11.81 8.76
N GLU A 43 -3.53 11.01 9.66
CA GLU A 43 -4.40 9.87 9.33
C GLU A 43 -5.66 10.31 8.57
N PHE A 44 -6.32 11.38 9.04
CA PHE A 44 -7.48 11.96 8.35
C PHE A 44 -7.12 12.45 6.95
N ALA A 45 -5.97 13.12 6.79
CA ALA A 45 -5.47 13.58 5.51
C ALA A 45 -5.16 12.41 4.55
N LEU A 46 -4.56 11.33 5.06
CA LEU A 46 -4.34 10.10 4.29
C LEU A 46 -5.67 9.47 3.83
N LEU A 47 -6.69 9.44 4.68
CA LEU A 47 -8.02 8.94 4.30
C LEU A 47 -8.65 9.75 3.17
N ILE A 48 -8.60 11.09 3.26
CA ILE A 48 -9.08 11.95 2.17
C ILE A 48 -8.29 11.70 0.90
N PHE A 49 -6.97 11.57 0.99
CA PHE A 49 -6.10 11.33 -0.16
C PHE A 49 -6.37 9.98 -0.84
N ILE A 50 -6.54 8.92 -0.07
CA ILE A 50 -6.79 7.56 -0.57
C ILE A 50 -8.20 7.46 -1.17
N LEU A 51 -9.22 7.99 -0.49
CA LEU A 51 -10.61 7.85 -0.92
C LEU A 51 -11.02 8.88 -1.99
N GLY A 52 -10.56 10.12 -1.86
CA GLY A 52 -10.88 11.22 -2.77
C GLY A 52 -9.88 11.37 -3.92
N GLY A 53 -8.70 10.77 -3.81
CA GLY A 53 -7.62 10.93 -4.77
C GLY A 53 -6.89 12.28 -4.68
N ARG A 54 -5.80 12.38 -5.44
CA ARG A 54 -4.88 13.53 -5.44
C ARG A 54 -5.57 14.86 -5.71
N ASN A 55 -6.44 14.92 -6.71
CA ASN A 55 -7.08 16.18 -7.12
C ASN A 55 -8.07 16.69 -6.07
N CYS A 56 -8.89 15.80 -5.48
CA CYS A 56 -9.81 16.16 -4.40
C CYS A 56 -9.03 16.67 -3.17
N TYR A 57 -7.96 15.95 -2.80
CA TYR A 57 -7.12 16.33 -1.69
C TYR A 57 -6.49 17.72 -1.88
N GLU A 58 -5.88 17.97 -3.03
CA GLU A 58 -5.25 19.25 -3.34
C GLU A 58 -6.28 20.38 -3.41
N PHE A 59 -7.46 20.14 -3.98
CA PHE A 59 -8.55 21.10 -3.98
C PHE A 59 -8.92 21.51 -2.54
N LEU A 60 -9.13 20.54 -1.64
CA LEU A 60 -9.43 20.83 -0.24
C LEU A 60 -8.29 21.56 0.46
N ARG A 61 -7.05 21.13 0.26
CA ARG A 61 -5.85 21.73 0.87
C ARG A 61 -5.66 23.19 0.46
N LEU A 62 -5.93 23.53 -0.80
CA LEU A 62 -5.82 24.89 -1.32
C LEU A 62 -6.94 25.80 -0.81
N ASN A 63 -8.15 25.27 -0.63
CA ASN A 63 -9.30 26.02 -0.13
C ASN A 63 -9.35 26.12 1.41
N LEU A 64 -8.64 25.23 2.13
CA LEU A 64 -8.53 25.24 3.58
C LEU A 64 -7.06 25.45 3.98
N PRO A 65 -6.55 26.68 3.91
CA PRO A 65 -5.14 26.96 4.17
C PRO A 65 -4.77 26.52 5.58
N SER A 66 -3.59 25.90 5.72
CA SER A 66 -3.04 25.36 6.96
C SER A 66 -3.76 24.15 7.56
N ALA A 67 -4.90 23.73 7.01
CA ALA A 67 -5.71 22.63 7.55
C ALA A 67 -5.18 21.24 7.21
N LEU A 68 -4.51 21.09 6.07
CA LEU A 68 -4.04 19.80 5.57
C LEU A 68 -2.54 19.85 5.24
N PRO A 69 -1.79 18.75 5.50
CA PRO A 69 -0.40 18.61 5.11
C PRO A 69 -0.15 18.82 3.61
N HIS A 70 1.09 19.09 3.23
CA HIS A 70 1.48 19.03 1.83
C HIS A 70 1.50 17.59 1.33
N ILE A 71 1.21 17.37 0.05
CA ILE A 71 1.18 16.03 -0.55
C ILE A 71 2.48 15.25 -0.36
N THR A 72 3.63 15.92 -0.44
CA THR A 72 4.94 15.31 -0.19
C THR A 72 5.05 14.69 1.20
N ASN A 73 4.43 15.31 2.21
CA ASN A 73 4.40 14.73 3.55
C ASN A 73 3.53 13.47 3.59
N LEU A 74 2.41 13.46 2.86
CA LEU A 74 1.59 12.25 2.74
C LEU A 74 2.32 11.12 2.02
N GLU A 75 3.01 11.43 0.92
CA GLU A 75 3.82 10.46 0.18
C GLU A 75 4.93 9.88 1.07
N LEU A 76 5.58 10.71 1.90
CA LEU A 76 6.55 10.25 2.90
C LEU A 76 5.89 9.36 3.97
N LEU A 77 4.72 9.73 4.47
CA LEU A 77 3.98 8.91 5.44
C LEU A 77 3.61 7.55 4.86
N ILE A 78 3.16 7.50 3.61
CA ILE A 78 2.83 6.26 2.89
C ILE A 78 4.08 5.40 2.72
N ARG A 79 5.20 6.00 2.29
CA ARG A 79 6.48 5.30 2.10
C ARG A 79 7.07 4.74 3.40
N ASN A 80 6.84 5.42 4.52
CA ASN A 80 7.36 5.04 5.83
C ASN A 80 6.46 4.04 6.58
N GLN A 81 5.34 3.59 6.00
CA GLN A 81 4.50 2.60 6.65
C GLN A 81 5.20 1.23 6.69
N GLU A 82 5.11 0.57 7.84
CA GLU A 82 5.71 -0.76 8.08
C GLU A 82 5.11 -1.86 7.18
N PHE A 83 3.93 -1.64 6.61
CA PHE A 83 3.17 -2.65 5.88
C PHE A 83 3.34 -2.59 4.35
N LYS A 84 4.54 -2.26 3.84
CA LYS A 84 4.82 -2.26 2.40
C LYS A 84 4.67 -3.68 1.81
N VAL A 85 4.14 -3.75 0.60
CA VAL A 85 4.15 -4.97 -0.21
C VAL A 85 5.40 -4.93 -1.08
N ILE A 86 6.24 -5.95 -0.97
CA ILE A 86 7.44 -6.15 -1.78
C ILE A 86 7.13 -7.25 -2.80
N GLU A 87 7.60 -7.07 -4.02
CA GLU A 87 7.35 -8.02 -5.11
C GLU A 87 7.91 -9.42 -4.76
N CYS A 88 7.14 -10.47 -5.05
CA CYS A 88 7.49 -11.87 -4.82
C CYS A 88 7.74 -12.26 -3.35
N GLU A 89 7.49 -11.37 -2.38
CA GLU A 89 7.70 -11.66 -0.96
C GLU A 89 6.38 -12.08 -0.28
N PHE A 90 6.36 -13.29 0.27
CA PHE A 90 5.24 -13.79 1.06
C PHE A 90 5.33 -13.34 2.52
N ARG A 91 4.34 -12.57 2.97
CA ARG A 91 4.31 -11.93 4.29
C ARG A 91 3.69 -12.82 5.38
N PHE A 92 4.15 -14.07 5.49
CA PHE A 92 3.58 -15.05 6.44
C PHE A 92 3.70 -14.64 7.91
N ASN A 93 4.77 -13.95 8.29
CA ASN A 93 4.95 -13.45 9.66
C ASN A 93 3.86 -12.43 10.01
N LEU A 94 3.61 -11.47 9.11
CA LEU A 94 2.55 -10.47 9.27
C LEU A 94 1.15 -11.08 9.19
N LEU A 95 0.96 -12.11 8.37
CA LEU A 95 -0.30 -12.86 8.33
C LEU A 95 -0.59 -13.56 9.68
N LYS A 96 0.43 -14.09 10.34
CA LYS A 96 0.31 -14.69 11.68
C LYS A 96 -0.06 -13.66 12.74
N GLU A 97 0.55 -12.47 12.69
CA GLU A 97 0.20 -11.36 13.58
C GLU A 97 -1.22 -10.85 13.33
N TYR A 98 -1.62 -10.74 12.06
CA TYR A 98 -2.97 -10.40 11.65
C TYR A 98 -4.01 -11.43 12.14
N SER A 99 -3.71 -12.72 12.05
CA SER A 99 -4.55 -13.79 12.59
C SER A 99 -4.74 -13.67 14.12
N ARG A 100 -3.67 -13.33 14.84
CA ARG A 100 -3.72 -13.09 16.28
C ARG A 100 -4.54 -11.84 16.63
N SER A 101 -4.33 -10.73 15.92
CA SER A 101 -5.04 -9.47 16.19
C SER A 101 -6.54 -9.56 15.89
N THR A 102 -6.92 -10.38 14.90
CA THR A 102 -8.33 -10.63 14.56
C THR A 102 -8.99 -11.70 15.44
N ASN A 103 -8.20 -12.39 16.27
CA ASN A 103 -8.59 -13.57 17.05
C ASN A 103 -9.24 -14.66 16.16
N CYS A 104 -8.59 -14.96 15.04
CA CYS A 104 -9.10 -15.90 14.05
C CYS A 104 -8.00 -16.84 13.56
N ASN A 105 -8.09 -18.12 13.93
CA ASN A 105 -7.08 -19.13 13.61
C ASN A 105 -7.21 -19.70 12.19
N TYR A 106 -8.35 -19.48 11.52
CA TYR A 106 -8.63 -20.00 10.20
C TYR A 106 -8.79 -18.86 9.20
N ILE A 107 -8.04 -18.96 8.11
CA ILE A 107 -8.00 -17.98 7.02
C ILE A 107 -8.16 -18.72 5.70
N PHE A 108 -8.89 -18.12 4.76
CA PHE A 108 -8.94 -18.58 3.38
C PHE A 108 -7.93 -17.80 2.57
N VAL A 109 -7.15 -18.50 1.75
CA VAL A 109 -6.25 -17.86 0.80
C VAL A 109 -6.81 -18.10 -0.59
N ALA A 110 -6.90 -17.03 -1.36
CA ALA A 110 -7.25 -17.06 -2.76
C ALA A 110 -6.13 -16.43 -3.58
N GLU A 111 -5.97 -16.93 -4.79
CA GLU A 111 -5.05 -16.41 -5.80
C GLU A 111 -5.87 -15.93 -6.99
N ASP A 112 -5.50 -14.78 -7.55
CA ASP A 112 -6.06 -14.29 -8.81
C ASP A 112 -5.03 -13.44 -9.55
N ALA A 113 -5.11 -13.43 -10.88
CA ALA A 113 -4.20 -12.70 -11.75
C ALA A 113 -4.95 -11.66 -12.58
N THR A 114 -4.52 -10.40 -12.52
CA THR A 114 -5.07 -9.31 -13.31
C THR A 114 -4.05 -8.84 -14.35
N ARG A 115 -4.51 -8.60 -15.57
CA ARG A 115 -3.66 -8.04 -16.64
C ARG A 115 -3.15 -6.65 -16.23
N SER A 116 -1.87 -6.41 -16.41
CA SER A 116 -1.20 -5.13 -16.18
C SER A 116 -0.60 -4.56 -17.46
N ILE A 117 -0.35 -3.25 -17.45
CA ILE A 117 0.51 -2.63 -18.47
C ILE A 117 1.95 -2.92 -18.04
N SER A 118 2.69 -3.61 -18.89
CA SER A 118 4.10 -3.94 -18.64
C SER A 118 4.91 -2.65 -18.49
N CYS A 119 5.53 -2.49 -17.34
CA CYS A 119 6.41 -1.38 -17.01
C CYS A 119 7.53 -1.92 -16.13
N ILE A 120 8.77 -1.56 -16.45
CA ILE A 120 9.93 -1.88 -15.62
C ILE A 120 10.24 -0.63 -14.80
N ASP A 121 10.35 -0.80 -13.49
CA ASP A 121 10.72 0.27 -12.57
C ASP A 121 11.83 -0.20 -11.62
N TYR A 122 12.53 0.74 -10.99
CA TYR A 122 13.60 0.45 -10.05
C TYR A 122 13.12 0.73 -8.62
N ASP A 123 13.05 -0.30 -7.78
CA ASP A 123 12.79 -0.12 -6.35
C ASP A 123 14.09 0.17 -5.60
N VAL A 124 14.23 1.43 -5.19
CA VAL A 124 15.38 1.94 -4.44
C VAL A 124 15.55 1.20 -3.11
N GLN A 125 14.48 0.72 -2.49
CA GLN A 125 14.55 0.10 -1.16
C GLN A 125 15.15 -1.31 -1.20
N SER A 126 14.74 -2.14 -2.17
CA SER A 126 15.29 -3.48 -2.38
C SER A 126 16.56 -3.49 -3.23
N ASN A 127 16.88 -2.38 -3.89
CA ASN A 127 17.92 -2.28 -4.92
C ASN A 127 17.70 -3.34 -6.01
N SER A 128 16.47 -3.39 -6.54
CA SER A 128 16.07 -4.36 -7.56
C SER A 128 15.16 -3.73 -8.60
N PHE A 129 15.14 -4.32 -9.79
CA PHE A 129 14.17 -3.98 -10.82
C PHE A 129 12.88 -4.78 -10.62
N ILE A 130 11.74 -4.12 -10.78
CA ILE A 130 10.40 -4.71 -10.68
C ILE A 130 9.70 -4.67 -12.04
N GLY A 131 8.76 -5.59 -12.25
CA GLY A 131 7.96 -5.65 -13.49
C GLY A 131 8.50 -6.58 -14.58
N PHE A 132 9.60 -7.28 -14.30
CA PHE A 132 9.98 -8.50 -15.02
C PHE A 132 9.29 -9.72 -14.39
N SER A 133 9.03 -10.74 -15.21
CA SER A 133 8.46 -12.00 -14.72
C SER A 133 9.51 -12.77 -13.93
N ALA A 134 9.37 -12.80 -12.60
CA ALA A 134 10.27 -13.55 -11.75
C ALA A 134 10.16 -15.06 -12.02
N PRO A 135 11.28 -15.81 -12.02
CA PRO A 135 11.24 -17.25 -12.14
C PRO A 135 10.57 -17.86 -10.91
N LEU A 136 9.86 -18.96 -11.13
CA LEU A 136 9.24 -19.74 -10.07
C LEU A 136 10.13 -20.93 -9.71
N VAL A 137 10.29 -21.20 -8.42
CA VAL A 137 10.88 -22.44 -7.91
C VAL A 137 9.83 -23.14 -7.05
N ASN A 138 9.44 -24.35 -7.47
CA ASN A 138 8.34 -25.11 -6.86
C ASN A 138 7.03 -24.30 -6.76
N GLY A 139 6.70 -23.54 -7.82
CA GLY A 139 5.51 -22.69 -7.88
C GLY A 139 5.59 -21.40 -7.06
N VAL A 140 6.73 -21.12 -6.40
CA VAL A 140 6.92 -19.90 -5.61
C VAL A 140 7.86 -18.94 -6.35
N PRO A 141 7.48 -17.66 -6.56
CA PRO A 141 8.35 -16.68 -7.20
C PRO A 141 9.58 -16.36 -6.36
N GLN A 142 10.73 -16.19 -7.01
CA GLN A 142 11.95 -15.79 -6.35
C GLN A 142 11.99 -14.29 -6.07
N SER A 143 12.02 -13.92 -4.79
CA SER A 143 12.17 -12.52 -4.37
C SER A 143 13.54 -11.96 -4.72
N ASN A 144 13.56 -10.69 -5.15
CA ASN A 144 14.76 -9.94 -5.52
C ASN A 144 15.62 -10.59 -6.61
N PHE A 145 15.03 -11.40 -7.50
CA PHE A 145 15.77 -12.07 -8.59
C PHE A 145 16.49 -11.07 -9.50
N PHE A 146 15.82 -9.96 -9.86
CA PHE A 146 16.37 -8.89 -10.70
C PHE A 146 17.14 -7.84 -9.89
N ARG A 147 18.02 -8.30 -8.99
CA ARG A 147 18.97 -7.45 -8.25
C ARG A 147 20.39 -7.68 -8.76
N THR A 148 21.04 -6.60 -9.20
CA THR A 148 22.43 -6.66 -9.68
C THR A 148 23.14 -5.34 -9.47
N GLU A 149 24.46 -5.40 -9.31
CA GLU A 149 25.36 -4.23 -9.32
C GLU A 149 26.14 -4.12 -10.64
N LYS A 150 25.92 -5.06 -11.57
CA LYS A 150 26.65 -5.15 -12.85
C LYS A 150 25.77 -4.71 -14.01
N PHE A 151 26.24 -3.71 -14.77
CA PHE A 151 25.53 -3.20 -15.94
C PHE A 151 25.31 -4.26 -17.04
N ASN A 152 26.26 -5.16 -17.26
CA ASN A 152 26.12 -6.20 -18.29
C ASN A 152 24.93 -7.14 -18.01
N VAL A 153 24.76 -7.54 -16.75
CA VAL A 153 23.62 -8.37 -16.32
C VAL A 153 22.30 -7.61 -16.50
N LEU A 154 22.30 -6.31 -16.17
CA LEU A 154 21.12 -5.48 -16.40
C LEU A 154 20.76 -5.43 -17.89
N LYS A 155 21.75 -5.23 -18.76
CA LYS A 155 21.53 -5.20 -20.21
C LYS A 155 20.96 -6.53 -20.71
N GLU A 156 21.52 -7.66 -20.28
CA GLU A 156 21.01 -9.00 -20.60
C GLU A 156 19.53 -9.15 -20.23
N TRP A 157 19.11 -8.66 -19.05
CA TRP A 157 17.68 -8.73 -18.66
C TRP A 157 16.76 -7.91 -19.54
N PHE A 158 17.17 -6.73 -19.99
CA PHE A 158 16.35 -5.92 -20.89
C PHE A 158 16.21 -6.54 -22.29
N ASP A 159 17.20 -7.32 -22.72
CA ASP A 159 17.20 -7.99 -24.02
C ASP A 159 16.47 -9.35 -23.97
N GLU A 160 16.58 -10.08 -22.85
CA GLU A 160 16.18 -11.50 -22.78
C GLU A 160 15.03 -11.80 -21.80
N ALA A 161 14.84 -11.00 -20.74
CA ALA A 161 13.85 -11.31 -19.72
C ALA A 161 12.43 -10.92 -20.16
N ASP A 162 11.46 -11.80 -19.89
CA ASP A 162 10.06 -11.53 -20.16
C ASP A 162 9.52 -10.46 -19.18
N THR A 163 8.95 -9.38 -19.71
CA THR A 163 8.20 -8.40 -18.90
C THR A 163 6.88 -8.99 -18.41
N SER A 164 6.48 -8.67 -17.18
CA SER A 164 5.21 -9.12 -16.61
C SER A 164 4.03 -8.50 -17.36
N LYS A 165 3.08 -9.33 -17.75
CA LYS A 165 1.81 -8.93 -18.40
C LYS A 165 0.61 -9.04 -17.46
N PHE A 166 0.81 -9.73 -16.35
CA PHE A 166 -0.16 -9.95 -15.31
C PHE A 166 0.49 -9.65 -13.96
N ILE A 167 -0.31 -9.20 -13.01
CA ILE A 167 0.04 -9.15 -11.59
C ILE A 167 -0.77 -10.25 -10.93
N ASN A 168 -0.07 -11.23 -10.36
CA ASN A 168 -0.66 -12.27 -9.53
C ASN A 168 -0.75 -11.77 -8.09
N LEU A 169 -1.92 -11.94 -7.46
CA LEU A 169 -2.23 -11.49 -6.12
C LEU A 169 -2.68 -12.67 -5.27
N HIS A 170 -1.98 -12.87 -4.15
CA HIS A 170 -2.41 -13.79 -3.11
C HIS A 170 -3.06 -13.01 -1.98
N MET A 171 -4.35 -13.26 -1.77
CA MET A 171 -5.18 -12.59 -0.78
C MET A 171 -5.57 -13.57 0.32
N ALA A 172 -5.38 -13.17 1.58
CA ALA A 172 -5.88 -13.89 2.74
C ALA A 172 -7.10 -13.18 3.32
N LYS A 173 -8.14 -13.94 3.63
CA LYS A 173 -9.38 -13.44 4.25
C LYS A 173 -9.70 -14.25 5.50
N SER A 174 -9.82 -13.56 6.63
CA SER A 174 -10.38 -14.13 7.86
C SER A 174 -11.88 -14.41 7.69
N LEU A 175 -12.36 -15.49 8.32
CA LEU A 175 -13.78 -15.81 8.44
C LEU A 175 -14.58 -14.76 9.22
N LYS A 176 -13.90 -13.92 10.01
CA LYS A 176 -14.54 -12.83 10.71
C LYS A 176 -14.94 -11.74 9.71
N SER A 177 -16.25 -11.54 9.55
CA SER A 177 -16.81 -10.62 8.55
C SER A 177 -16.27 -9.18 8.67
N SER A 178 -15.93 -8.74 9.88
CA SER A 178 -15.41 -7.39 10.15
C SER A 178 -13.92 -7.21 9.85
N ALA A 179 -13.16 -8.29 9.67
CA ALA A 179 -11.71 -8.20 9.47
C ALA A 179 -11.40 -7.85 8.00
N PRO A 180 -10.54 -6.86 7.71
CA PRO A 180 -10.23 -6.48 6.33
C PRO A 180 -9.41 -7.57 5.64
N PRO A 181 -9.52 -7.78 4.32
CA PRO A 181 -8.65 -8.72 3.61
C PRO A 181 -7.17 -8.30 3.72
N PHE A 182 -6.26 -9.28 3.69
CA PHE A 182 -4.83 -9.09 3.83
C PHE A 182 -4.12 -9.52 2.54
N ILE A 183 -3.27 -8.66 1.99
CA ILE A 183 -2.43 -9.00 0.83
C ILE A 183 -1.22 -9.80 1.34
N LEU A 184 -1.17 -11.08 0.97
CA LEU A 184 -0.11 -11.99 1.38
C LEU A 184 1.14 -11.83 0.50
N CYS A 185 0.95 -11.76 -0.81
CA CYS A 185 2.02 -11.62 -1.80
C CYS A 185 1.44 -11.01 -3.09
N ALA A 186 2.29 -10.29 -3.82
CA ALA A 186 2.00 -9.80 -5.17
C ALA A 186 3.25 -9.95 -6.03
N TYR A 187 3.11 -10.41 -7.27
CA TYR A 187 4.23 -10.48 -8.21
C TYR A 187 3.81 -10.44 -9.66
N GLY A 188 4.69 -9.95 -10.52
CA GLY A 188 4.49 -9.95 -11.95
C GLY A 188 4.69 -11.34 -12.57
N SER A 189 3.81 -11.71 -13.51
CA SER A 189 3.90 -12.95 -14.29
C SER A 189 3.58 -12.70 -15.76
N ASN A 190 4.14 -13.53 -16.64
CA ASN A 190 3.78 -13.63 -18.06
C ASN A 190 2.73 -14.71 -18.34
N ASN A 191 2.22 -15.40 -17.30
CA ASN A 191 1.27 -16.52 -17.36
C ASN A 191 1.74 -17.69 -18.23
N LYS A 192 3.06 -17.85 -18.43
CA LYS A 192 3.68 -19.02 -19.04
C LYS A 192 4.16 -19.92 -17.90
N PHE A 193 3.29 -20.80 -17.44
CA PHE A 193 3.64 -21.79 -16.43
C PHE A 193 3.88 -23.13 -17.12
N GLU A 194 5.01 -23.76 -16.81
CA GLU A 194 5.22 -25.17 -17.16
C GLU A 194 4.50 -26.00 -16.10
N ALA A 195 3.54 -26.83 -16.53
CA ALA A 195 2.92 -27.80 -15.65
C ALA A 195 3.99 -28.84 -15.29
N ILE A 196 4.18 -29.07 -13.99
CA ILE A 196 4.93 -30.22 -13.51
C ILE A 196 3.92 -31.35 -13.42
N ASP A 197 3.97 -32.28 -14.37
CA ASP A 197 3.27 -33.57 -14.31
C ASP A 197 3.91 -34.50 -13.25
#